data_AF-A0A1I0L928-F1
#
_entry.id   AF-A0A1I0L928-F1
#
_cell.length_a   1.000
_cell.length_b   1.000
_cell.length_c   1.000
_cell.angle_alpha   90.00
_cell.angle_beta   90.00
_cell.angle_gamma   90.00
#
_symmetry.space_group_name_H-M   'P 1'
#
loop_
_entity.id
_entity.type
_entity.pdbx_description
1 polymer ?
#
loop_
_entity_poly.entity_id
_entity_poly.type
_entity_poly.pdbx_seq_one_letter_code
_entity_poly.pdbx_strand_id
1 'polypeptide(L)'
;MGVLGQRDRPPTAPIVAPAGRHRPHPRPAVLSERRPVPARRPAAADICPHTGRARLGYDRARVLLDKYAGLDLHQLRHSAATHLGEAEVPLQLIMGKTRHKNPRTAMRYVKPGAEAIAKVTEAWHPAAVPTDQLSGGSPKL
;
A
#
# COMPACT_ATOMS: atom_id res chain seq x y z
N MET A 1 -11.12 -19.75 62.37
CA MET A 1 -12.25 -19.41 61.48
C MET A 1 -11.81 -18.24 60.63
N GLY A 2 -11.48 -18.36 59.35
CA GLY A 2 -12.24 -18.99 58.27
C GLY A 2 -12.51 -17.87 57.25
N VAL A 3 -11.58 -17.71 56.31
CA VAL A 3 -11.59 -16.75 55.20
C VAL A 3 -12.75 -17.05 54.26
N LEU A 4 -13.59 -16.07 53.90
CA LEU A 4 -14.35 -16.10 52.63
C LEU A 4 -14.93 -14.73 52.25
N GLY A 5 -14.50 -14.22 51.11
CA GLY A 5 -15.05 -13.03 50.46
C GLY A 5 -14.39 -12.83 49.10
N GLN A 6 -14.13 -13.93 48.39
CA GLN A 6 -13.65 -13.90 47.01
C GLN A 6 -14.78 -13.34 46.16
N ARG A 7 -14.58 -12.13 45.62
CA ARG A 7 -15.45 -11.60 44.58
C ARG A 7 -15.21 -12.43 43.34
N ASP A 8 -16.19 -13.24 42.98
CA ASP A 8 -16.22 -13.98 41.72
C ASP A 8 -16.02 -13.00 40.55
N ARG A 9 -14.83 -13.02 39.94
CA ARG A 9 -14.61 -12.40 38.64
C ARG A 9 -15.25 -13.33 37.60
N PRO A 10 -16.07 -12.82 36.66
CA PRO A 10 -16.56 -13.65 35.58
C PRO A 10 -15.38 -14.13 34.73
N PRO A 11 -15.45 -15.36 34.15
CA PRO A 11 -14.40 -15.86 33.28
C PRO A 11 -14.25 -14.91 32.10
N THR A 12 -13.04 -14.36 31.95
CA THR A 12 -12.67 -13.57 30.78
C THR A 12 -12.76 -14.52 29.60
N ALA A 13 -13.85 -14.41 28.83
CA ALA A 13 -13.96 -15.07 27.55
C ALA A 13 -12.70 -14.72 26.75
N PRO A 14 -12.01 -15.69 26.13
CA PRO A 14 -10.89 -15.35 25.28
C PRO A 14 -11.42 -14.41 24.20
N ILE A 15 -10.83 -13.22 24.12
CA ILE A 15 -11.00 -12.33 22.99
C ILE A 15 -10.48 -13.14 21.79
N VAL A 16 -11.39 -13.83 21.10
CA VAL A 16 -11.12 -14.42 19.80
C VAL A 16 -10.84 -13.23 18.90
N ALA A 17 -9.54 -12.95 18.71
CA ALA A 17 -9.10 -12.01 17.71
C ALA A 17 -9.78 -12.39 16.39
N PRO A 18 -10.47 -11.45 15.71
CA PRO A 18 -11.14 -11.79 14.47
C PRO A 18 -10.11 -12.36 13.50
N ALA A 19 -10.45 -13.53 12.95
CA ALA A 19 -9.68 -14.28 11.98
C ALA A 19 -8.99 -13.30 11.02
N GLY A 20 -7.66 -13.49 10.92
CA GLY A 20 -6.75 -12.57 10.27
C GLY A 20 -7.35 -12.08 8.96
N ARG A 21 -7.37 -10.75 8.81
CA ARG A 21 -7.82 -10.04 7.61
C ARG A 21 -7.31 -10.80 6.39
N HIS A 22 -8.17 -11.61 5.77
CA HIS A 22 -7.90 -12.15 4.45
C HIS A 22 -7.74 -10.91 3.60
N ARG A 23 -6.49 -10.56 3.27
CA ARG A 23 -6.23 -9.51 2.31
C ARG A 23 -6.60 -10.18 0.98
N PRO A 24 -7.79 -9.91 0.40
CA PRO A 24 -7.95 -10.31 -0.98
C PRO A 24 -6.92 -9.47 -1.73
N HIS A 25 -6.38 -10.01 -2.81
CA HIS A 25 -5.25 -9.48 -3.57
C HIS A 25 -3.90 -9.96 -3.00
N PRO A 26 -3.27 -10.96 -3.65
CA PRO A 26 -1.95 -11.37 -3.27
C PRO A 26 -1.02 -10.17 -3.48
N ARG A 27 -0.41 -9.66 -2.40
CA ARG A 27 0.83 -8.89 -2.60
C ARG A 27 1.74 -9.77 -3.46
N PRO A 28 2.47 -9.22 -4.44
CA PRO A 28 3.41 -9.98 -5.25
C PRO A 28 4.22 -10.89 -4.33
N ALA A 29 4.06 -12.18 -4.53
CA ALA A 29 4.67 -13.19 -3.69
C ALA A 29 5.41 -14.14 -4.59
N VAL A 30 6.69 -14.33 -4.32
CA VAL A 30 7.41 -15.45 -4.90
C VAL A 30 6.81 -16.71 -4.27
N LEU A 31 6.23 -17.57 -5.10
CA LEU A 31 5.61 -18.81 -4.66
C LEU A 31 6.58 -19.96 -4.90
N SER A 32 6.55 -20.94 -4.00
CA SER A 32 7.20 -22.22 -4.26
C SER A 32 6.53 -22.90 -5.45
N GLU A 33 7.32 -23.56 -6.30
CA GLU A 33 6.78 -24.36 -7.39
C GLU A 33 5.97 -25.56 -6.85
N ARG A 34 6.55 -26.24 -5.85
CA ARG A 34 5.93 -27.40 -5.20
C ARG A 34 4.94 -26.97 -4.14
N ARG A 35 3.84 -27.73 -4.00
CA ARG A 35 2.91 -27.58 -2.88
C ARG A 35 3.55 -28.09 -1.59
N PRO A 36 3.30 -27.43 -0.45
CA PRO A 36 3.83 -27.87 0.83
C PRO A 36 3.24 -29.23 1.22
N VAL A 37 4.09 -30.08 1.78
CA VAL A 37 3.70 -31.41 2.31
C VAL A 37 2.86 -31.20 3.58
N PRO A 38 1.82 -32.02 3.86
CA PRO A 38 0.97 -31.86 5.05
C PRO A 38 1.73 -31.75 6.37
N ALA A 39 2.83 -32.50 6.52
CA ALA A 39 3.68 -32.50 7.71
C ALA A 39 4.48 -31.19 7.92
N ARG A 40 4.61 -30.33 6.90
CA ARG A 40 5.30 -29.03 6.96
C ARG A 40 4.47 -27.95 6.29
N ARG A 41 3.18 -27.91 6.60
CA ARG A 41 2.26 -26.94 6.03
C ARG A 41 2.50 -25.56 6.65
N PRO A 42 2.79 -24.52 5.85
CA PRO A 42 2.88 -23.15 6.34
C PRO A 42 1.54 -22.65 6.90
N ALA A 43 1.57 -21.53 7.61
CA ALA A 43 0.36 -20.85 8.05
C ALA A 43 -0.57 -20.57 6.86
N ALA A 44 -1.89 -20.62 7.10
CA ALA A 44 -2.88 -20.40 6.04
C ALA A 44 -2.71 -19.05 5.31
N ALA A 45 -2.21 -18.02 6.01
CA ALA A 45 -1.90 -16.71 5.44
C ALA A 45 -0.75 -16.74 4.41
N ASP A 46 0.12 -17.75 4.46
CA ASP A 46 1.25 -17.94 3.56
C ASP A 46 0.95 -18.92 2.43
N ILE A 47 -0.30 -19.35 2.26
CA ILE A 47 -0.72 -20.20 1.16
C ILE A 47 -1.52 -19.35 0.17
N CYS A 48 -1.15 -19.41 -1.11
CA CYS A 48 -1.91 -18.76 -2.17
C CYS A 48 -3.26 -19.49 -2.35
N PRO A 49 -4.41 -18.80 -2.21
CA PRO A 49 -5.72 -19.45 -2.27
C PRO A 49 -6.05 -20.01 -3.66
N HIS A 50 -5.51 -19.42 -4.73
CA HIS A 50 -5.77 -19.88 -6.11
C HIS A 50 -4.92 -21.07 -6.53
N THR A 51 -3.66 -21.18 -6.06
CA THR A 51 -2.72 -22.21 -6.52
C THR A 51 -2.44 -23.30 -5.48
N GLY A 52 -2.74 -23.04 -4.21
CA GLY A 52 -2.37 -23.88 -3.07
C GLY A 52 -0.86 -23.92 -2.79
N ARG A 53 -0.07 -23.05 -3.45
CA ARG A 53 1.38 -22.98 -3.29
C ARG A 53 1.75 -22.10 -2.11
N ALA A 54 2.86 -22.44 -1.46
CA ALA A 54 3.37 -21.69 -0.34
C ALA A 54 4.10 -20.43 -0.81
N ARG A 55 3.96 -19.34 -0.06
CA ARG A 55 4.81 -18.16 -0.17
C ARG A 55 6.22 -18.52 0.25
N LEU A 56 7.18 -18.10 -0.54
CA LEU A 56 8.58 -18.27 -0.23
C LEU A 56 9.01 -17.23 0.80
N GLY A 57 9.83 -17.66 1.77
CA GLY A 57 10.48 -16.74 2.70
C GLY A 57 11.40 -15.75 1.96
N TYR A 58 11.62 -14.58 2.55
CA TYR A 58 12.38 -13.49 1.94
C TYR A 58 13.79 -13.93 1.52
N ASP A 59 14.53 -14.62 2.40
CA ASP A 59 15.91 -15.03 2.13
C ASP A 59 16.00 -16.01 0.97
N ARG A 60 15.07 -16.97 0.93
CA ARG A 60 15.03 -17.97 -0.13
C ARG A 60 14.63 -17.32 -1.46
N ALA A 61 13.69 -16.37 -1.45
CA ALA A 61 13.31 -15.60 -2.62
C ALA A 61 14.48 -14.76 -3.15
N ARG A 62 15.25 -14.13 -2.27
CA ARG A 62 16.45 -13.35 -2.64
C ARG A 62 17.47 -14.22 -3.38
N VAL A 63 17.81 -15.39 -2.83
CA VAL A 63 18.78 -16.31 -3.44
C VAL A 63 18.31 -16.85 -4.79
N LEU A 64 17.04 -17.21 -4.91
CA LEU A 64 16.51 -17.77 -6.17
C LEU A 64 16.39 -16.69 -7.25
N LEU A 65 15.98 -15.47 -6.90
CA LEU A 65 15.83 -14.38 -7.86
C LEU A 65 17.18 -13.94 -8.41
N ASP A 66 18.18 -13.83 -7.55
CA ASP A 66 19.56 -13.54 -7.94
C ASP A 66 20.11 -14.62 -8.86
N LYS A 67 19.97 -15.90 -8.45
CA LYS A 67 20.49 -17.04 -9.22
C LYS A 67 19.89 -17.20 -10.61
N TYR A 68 18.58 -17.00 -10.77
CA TYR A 68 17.87 -17.34 -12.01
C TYR A 68 17.49 -16.15 -12.87
N ALA A 69 17.37 -14.96 -12.28
CA ALA A 69 16.99 -13.75 -13.01
C ALA A 69 18.08 -12.66 -12.98
N GLY A 70 19.14 -12.81 -12.16
CA GLY A 70 20.13 -11.76 -11.94
C GLY A 70 19.53 -10.49 -11.32
N LEU A 71 18.37 -10.62 -10.67
CA LEU A 71 17.61 -9.53 -10.07
C LEU A 71 17.60 -9.66 -8.55
N ASP A 72 17.57 -8.51 -7.88
CA ASP A 72 17.36 -8.45 -6.43
C ASP A 72 15.91 -8.01 -6.11
N LEU A 73 15.49 -8.23 -4.86
CA LEU A 73 14.17 -7.80 -4.37
C LEU A 73 14.03 -6.27 -4.26
N HIS A 74 15.14 -5.54 -4.23
CA HIS A 74 15.17 -4.08 -4.25
C HIS A 74 14.79 -3.55 -5.65
N GLN A 75 15.24 -4.17 -6.74
CA GLN A 75 14.88 -3.82 -8.12
C GLN A 75 13.39 -4.05 -8.37
N LEU A 76 12.83 -5.15 -7.85
CA LEU A 76 11.38 -5.39 -7.92
C LEU A 76 10.60 -4.32 -7.15
N ARG A 77 11.09 -3.93 -5.98
CA ARG A 77 10.48 -2.84 -5.19
C ARG A 77 10.55 -1.51 -5.94
N HIS A 78 11.68 -1.23 -6.59
CA HIS A 78 11.89 -0.01 -7.37
C HIS A 78 10.93 0.05 -8.55
N SER A 79 10.89 -1.01 -9.36
CA SER A 79 10.00 -1.12 -10.52
C SER A 79 8.52 -1.00 -10.13
N ALA A 80 8.11 -1.68 -9.06
CA ALA A 80 6.75 -1.57 -8.55
C ALA A 80 6.40 -0.15 -8.07
N ALA A 81 7.36 0.57 -7.46
CA ALA A 81 7.14 1.94 -7.04
C ALA A 81 7.09 2.92 -8.22
N THR A 82 7.88 2.68 -9.28
CA THR A 82 7.82 3.43 -10.53
C THR A 82 6.46 3.27 -11.20
N HIS A 83 5.94 2.05 -11.31
CA HIS A 83 4.60 1.81 -11.88
C HIS A 83 3.48 2.45 -11.05
N LEU A 84 3.62 2.55 -9.71
CA LEU A 84 2.66 3.32 -8.91
C LEU A 84 2.71 4.82 -9.26
N GLY A 85 3.90 5.33 -9.55
CA GLY A 85 4.09 6.70 -10.00
C GLY A 85 3.50 6.98 -11.38
N GLU A 86 3.70 6.05 -12.33
CA GLU A 86 3.11 6.09 -13.67
C GLU A 86 1.57 6.02 -13.61
N ALA A 87 1.02 5.28 -12.64
CA ALA A 87 -0.42 5.23 -12.36
C ALA A 87 -0.94 6.45 -11.57
N GLU A 88 -0.15 7.51 -11.46
CA GLU A 88 -0.47 8.78 -10.78
C GLU A 88 -0.92 8.61 -9.31
N VAL A 89 -0.44 7.56 -8.64
CA VAL A 89 -0.76 7.34 -7.23
C VAL A 89 -0.13 8.46 -6.38
N PRO A 90 -0.88 9.08 -5.45
CA PRO A 90 -0.34 10.13 -4.60
C PRO A 90 0.94 9.73 -3.86
N LEU A 91 1.92 10.65 -3.84
CA LEU A 91 3.25 10.43 -3.23
C LEU A 91 3.17 9.88 -1.81
N GLN A 92 2.21 10.35 -1.00
CA GLN A 92 2.04 9.91 0.39
C GLN A 92 1.71 8.41 0.49
N LEU A 93 0.91 7.88 -0.44
CA LEU A 93 0.57 6.47 -0.49
C LEU A 93 1.75 5.63 -0.97
N ILE A 94 2.50 6.14 -1.96
CA ILE A 94 3.75 5.52 -2.42
C ILE A 94 4.74 5.45 -1.25
N MET A 95 4.93 6.53 -0.49
CA MET A 95 5.78 6.58 0.70
C MET A 95 5.36 5.56 1.76
N GLY A 96 4.07 5.50 2.10
CA GLY A 96 3.54 4.52 3.06
C GLY A 96 3.78 3.08 2.61
N LYS A 97 3.59 2.79 1.31
CA LYS A 97 3.83 1.47 0.73
C LYS A 97 5.32 1.09 0.70
N THR A 98 6.18 2.04 0.38
CA THR A 98 7.62 1.86 0.21
C THR A 98 8.42 2.19 1.47
N ARG A 99 7.76 2.56 2.57
CA ARG A 99 8.36 2.91 3.87
C ARG A 99 9.45 3.99 3.77
N HIS A 100 9.35 4.91 2.82
CA HIS A 100 10.24 6.08 2.79
C HIS A 100 9.85 7.03 3.91
N LYS A 101 10.84 7.41 4.74
CA LYS A 101 10.65 8.40 5.81
C LYS A 101 10.77 9.84 5.32
N ASN A 102 11.47 10.04 4.21
CA ASN A 102 11.74 11.35 3.64
C ASN A 102 11.06 11.46 2.26
N PRO A 103 10.22 12.47 2.00
CA PRO A 103 9.58 12.63 0.69
C PRO A 103 10.60 12.83 -0.43
N ARG A 104 11.75 13.47 -0.16
CA ARG A 104 12.81 13.73 -1.15
C ARG A 104 13.34 12.45 -1.80
N THR A 105 13.41 11.36 -1.04
CA THR A 105 13.89 10.07 -1.55
C THR A 105 12.83 9.29 -2.30
N ALA A 106 11.54 9.60 -2.09
CA ALA A 106 10.41 9.01 -2.80
C ALA A 106 9.99 9.78 -4.05
N MET A 107 10.36 11.07 -4.17
CA MET A 107 10.06 11.92 -5.34
C MET A 107 10.54 11.33 -6.66
N ARG A 108 11.57 10.47 -6.66
CA ARG A 108 12.04 9.78 -7.88
C ARG A 108 10.98 8.94 -8.58
N TYR A 109 9.93 8.52 -7.86
CA TYR A 109 8.85 7.73 -8.41
C TYR A 109 7.74 8.59 -9.02
N VAL A 110 7.66 9.88 -8.68
CA VAL A 110 6.55 10.73 -9.11
C VAL A 110 7.05 11.77 -10.09
N LYS A 111 6.50 11.76 -11.30
CA LYS A 111 6.71 12.79 -12.32
C LYS A 111 5.34 13.35 -12.71
N PRO A 112 4.94 14.53 -12.20
CA PRO A 112 3.68 15.14 -12.58
C PRO A 112 3.69 15.41 -14.09
N GLY A 113 2.73 14.85 -14.82
CA GLY A 113 2.53 15.18 -16.23
C GLY A 113 2.07 16.62 -16.42
N ALA A 114 2.31 17.20 -17.60
CA ALA A 114 1.85 18.55 -17.92
C ALA A 114 0.33 18.70 -17.75
N GLU A 115 -0.44 17.65 -18.05
CA GLU A 115 -1.89 17.60 -17.86
C GLU A 115 -2.29 17.69 -16.38
N ALA A 116 -1.59 16.98 -15.48
CA ALA A 116 -1.86 17.04 -14.04
C ALA A 116 -1.56 18.43 -13.49
N ILE A 117 -0.50 19.09 -13.99
CA ILE A 117 -0.19 20.48 -13.63
C ILE A 117 -1.29 21.41 -14.14
N ALA A 118 -1.73 21.25 -15.39
CA ALA A 118 -2.80 22.07 -15.97
C ALA A 118 -4.11 21.97 -15.18
N LYS A 119 -4.52 20.76 -14.76
CA LYS A 119 -5.70 20.55 -13.91
C LYS A 119 -5.57 21.25 -12.56
N VAL A 120 -4.39 21.20 -11.94
CA VAL A 120 -4.14 21.90 -10.67
C VAL A 120 -4.15 23.42 -10.88
N THR A 121 -3.59 23.91 -11.98
CA THR A 121 -3.62 25.33 -12.34
C THR A 121 -5.05 25.81 -12.56
N GLU A 122 -5.86 25.09 -13.32
CA GLU A 122 -7.28 25.40 -13.54
C GLU A 122 -8.06 25.44 -12.22
N ALA A 123 -7.84 24.45 -11.33
CA ALA A 123 -8.47 24.44 -10.01
C ALA A 123 -7.98 25.57 -9.08
N TRP A 124 -6.78 26.12 -9.32
CA TRP A 124 -6.19 27.20 -8.52
C TRP A 124 -6.69 28.58 -8.93
N HIS A 125 -7.05 28.76 -10.20
CA HIS A 125 -7.63 30.01 -10.68
C HIS A 125 -9.15 30.03 -10.43
N PRO A 126 -9.69 31.05 -9.73
CA PRO A 126 -11.14 31.26 -9.74
C PRO A 126 -11.57 31.49 -11.19
N ALA A 127 -12.69 30.89 -11.61
CA ALA A 127 -13.26 31.06 -12.94
C ALA A 127 -13.20 32.56 -13.30
N ALA A 128 -12.47 32.89 -14.37
CA ALA A 128 -12.30 34.26 -14.81
C ALA A 128 -13.68 34.92 -14.88
N VAL A 129 -13.89 35.97 -14.09
CA VAL A 129 -15.14 36.73 -14.12
C VAL A 129 -15.31 37.21 -15.57
N PRO A 130 -16.42 36.84 -16.25
CA PRO A 130 -16.64 37.25 -17.63
C PRO A 130 -16.55 38.78 -17.76
N THR A 131 -15.80 39.24 -18.75
CA THR A 131 -15.45 40.67 -18.94
C THR A 131 -16.66 41.55 -19.29
N ASP A 132 -17.83 40.94 -19.54
CA ASP A 132 -19.11 41.63 -19.70
C ASP A 132 -19.61 42.29 -18.40
N GLN A 133 -19.15 41.84 -17.22
CA GLN A 133 -19.51 42.41 -15.92
C GLN A 133 -18.68 43.62 -15.48
N LEU A 134 -17.69 44.06 -16.27
CA LEU A 134 -16.82 45.22 -15.95
C LEU A 134 -17.24 46.54 -16.62
N SER A 135 -18.43 46.61 -17.23
CA SER A 135 -18.95 47.84 -17.88
C SER A 135 -20.08 48.54 -17.12
N GLY A 136 -20.03 48.52 -15.78
CA GLY A 136 -20.97 49.24 -14.91
C GLY A 136 -20.50 50.65 -14.56
N GLY A 137 -20.70 51.60 -15.49
CA GLY A 137 -20.93 53.05 -15.26
C GLY A 137 -20.10 53.80 -14.21
N SER A 138 -19.17 54.64 -14.68
CA SER A 138 -18.75 55.83 -13.92
C SER A 138 -19.95 56.78 -13.73
N PRO A 139 -20.30 57.22 -12.52
CA PRO A 139 -21.21 58.34 -12.36
C PRO A 139 -20.46 59.62 -12.77
N LYS A 140 -20.95 60.28 -13.82
CA LYS A 140 -20.55 61.66 -14.14
C LYS A 140 -21.00 62.57 -12.97
N LEU A 141 -20.04 63.37 -12.50
CA LEU A 141 -20.08 64.60 -11.71
C LEU A 141 -21.43 65.01 -11.09
#